data_AF-A0A655BMD9-F1
#
_entry.id   AF-A0A655BMD9-F1
#
_cell.length_a   1.000
_cell.length_b   1.000
_cell.length_c   1.000
_cell.angle_alpha   90.00
_cell.angle_beta   90.00
_cell.angle_gamma   90.00
#
_symmetry.space_group_name_H-M   'P 1'
#
loop_
_entity.id
_entity.type
_entity.pdbx_description
1 polymer ?
#
loop_
_entity_poly.entity_id
_entity_poly.type
_entity_poly.pdbx_seq_one_letter_code
_entity_poly.pdbx_strand_id
1 'polypeptide(L)'
;MFCGLSNEERKKVYGRLFGKQVLAHIHSRCQRDADIIREKALRRISRECGAEIDCALLLNKMVDILQNARLTINFNAAKIDFVSLLKNKEYLNSYALGCRPGDLPAYNVGRDSVETKAFELEKLADSPYAPYGQTGGFSVAYTPNSRTFSPTSRPIYAALDFLNGENGGASAYGKSFFELNDNVKTNCTLSPFDIYGHRFGLDTSKLSTFWHMENLIASCQNDFFGYNCFKSLVKMAKGEKFLAHSNYGTGYEGNYIEAHIHGDVCLFRDIKHVYLSLQENSYSESQLYDYAKQINQALNRDCIILY
;
A
#
# COMPACT_ATOMS: atom_id res chain seq x y z
N MET A 1 12.54 37.82 2.75
CA MET A 1 11.90 37.05 1.67
C MET A 1 12.99 36.33 0.89
N PHE A 2 13.05 35.00 0.97
CA PHE A 2 13.87 34.18 0.07
C PHE A 2 12.94 33.11 -0.51
N CYS A 3 12.79 33.15 -1.84
CA CYS A 3 12.09 32.21 -2.74
C CYS A 3 10.64 31.81 -2.37
N GLY A 4 9.68 32.60 -2.86
CA GLY A 4 8.46 32.20 -3.60
C GLY A 4 7.50 31.08 -3.14
N LEU A 5 7.82 30.26 -2.14
CA LEU A 5 6.97 29.19 -1.64
C LEU A 5 6.37 29.59 -0.30
N SER A 6 5.06 29.40 -0.17
CA SER A 6 4.38 29.55 1.11
C SER A 6 4.95 28.56 2.13
N ASN A 7 4.79 28.87 3.43
CA ASN A 7 5.22 27.96 4.50
C ASN A 7 4.55 26.59 4.39
N GLU A 8 3.31 26.53 3.90
CA GLU A 8 2.56 25.28 3.72
C GLU A 8 3.08 24.46 2.53
N GLU A 9 3.40 25.10 1.40
CA GLU A 9 4.03 24.41 0.27
C GLU A 9 5.40 23.85 0.66
N ARG A 10 6.18 24.62 1.43
CA ARG A 10 7.47 24.16 1.97
C ARG A 10 7.31 22.92 2.85
N LYS A 11 6.32 22.91 3.76
CA LYS A 11 6.03 21.74 4.59
C LYS A 11 5.64 20.52 3.75
N LYS A 12 4.85 20.69 2.70
CA LYS A 12 4.50 19.60 1.78
C LYS A 12 5.72 19.05 1.06
N VAL A 13 6.57 19.91 0.50
CA VAL A 13 7.79 19.49 -0.20
C VAL A 13 8.73 18.73 0.73
N TYR A 14 9.01 19.26 1.92
CA TYR A 14 9.89 18.59 2.88
C TYR A 14 9.27 17.32 3.49
N GLY A 15 7.94 17.28 3.65
CA GLY A 15 7.24 16.04 4.00
C GLY A 15 7.46 14.96 2.94
N ARG A 16 7.27 15.27 1.65
CA ARG A 16 7.54 14.32 0.55
C ARG A 16 8.99 13.84 0.56
N LEU A 17 9.96 14.74 0.78
CA LEU A 17 11.37 14.39 0.85
C LEU A 17 11.69 13.46 2.03
N PHE A 18 11.06 13.67 3.18
CA PHE A 18 11.17 12.74 4.31
C PHE A 18 10.61 11.35 3.96
N GLY A 19 9.43 11.28 3.32
CA GLY A 19 8.87 10.01 2.84
C GLY A 19 9.81 9.27 1.87
N LYS A 20 10.52 10.00 0.99
CA LYS A 20 11.55 9.40 0.12
C LYS A 20 12.75 8.86 0.89
N GLN A 21 13.15 9.50 1.99
CA GLN A 21 14.21 8.97 2.85
C GLN A 21 13.78 7.70 3.58
N VAL A 22 12.53 7.60 4.00
CA VAL A 22 11.96 6.36 4.55
C VAL A 22 12.10 5.23 3.53
N LEU A 23 11.64 5.44 2.30
CA LEU A 23 11.78 4.45 1.22
C LEU A 23 13.25 4.10 0.97
N ALA A 24 14.13 5.09 0.88
CA ALA A 24 15.56 4.88 0.63
C ALA A 24 16.25 4.10 1.76
N HIS A 25 15.87 4.34 3.01
CA HIS A 25 16.36 3.62 4.18
C HIS A 25 15.98 2.14 4.15
N ILE A 26 14.70 1.85 3.92
CA ILE A 26 14.23 0.46 3.78
C ILE A 26 14.87 -0.22 2.57
N HIS A 27 14.99 0.47 1.44
CA HIS A 27 15.70 -0.03 0.26
C HIS A 27 17.16 -0.37 0.56
N SER A 28 17.91 0.54 1.19
CA SER A 28 19.31 0.33 1.56
C SER A 28 19.50 -0.89 2.46
N ARG A 29 18.59 -1.12 3.40
CA ARG A 29 18.62 -2.31 4.24
C ARG A 29 18.35 -3.58 3.45
N CYS A 30 17.31 -3.60 2.61
CA CYS A 30 17.03 -4.75 1.74
C CYS A 30 18.22 -5.05 0.81
N GLN A 31 18.87 -4.02 0.26
CA GLN A 31 20.03 -4.17 -0.60
C GLN A 31 21.24 -4.74 0.14
N ARG A 32 21.47 -4.32 1.39
CA ARG A 32 22.54 -4.84 2.24
C ARG A 32 22.35 -6.32 2.55
N ASP A 33 21.10 -6.74 2.75
CA ASP A 33 20.75 -8.10 3.14
C ASP A 33 20.33 -8.97 1.94
N ALA A 34 20.53 -8.49 0.70
CA ALA A 34 19.95 -9.08 -0.51
C ALA A 34 20.33 -10.57 -0.70
N ASP A 35 21.60 -10.93 -0.48
CA ASP A 35 22.07 -12.31 -0.61
C ASP A 35 21.43 -13.23 0.44
N ILE A 36 21.33 -12.76 1.68
CA ILE A 36 20.71 -13.49 2.79
C ILE A 36 19.21 -13.66 2.53
N ILE A 37 18.54 -12.62 2.04
CA ILE A 37 17.12 -12.64 1.68
C ILE A 37 16.87 -13.65 0.56
N ARG A 38 17.69 -13.61 -0.50
CA ARG A 38 17.59 -14.53 -1.64
C ARG A 38 17.79 -15.97 -1.19
N GLU A 39 18.79 -16.23 -0.35
CA GLU A 39 19.03 -17.56 0.20
C GLU A 39 17.84 -18.06 1.03
N LYS A 40 17.27 -17.20 1.89
CA LYS A 40 16.07 -17.55 2.67
C LYS A 40 14.89 -17.91 1.76
N ALA A 41 14.65 -17.15 0.69
CA ALA A 41 13.59 -17.44 -0.28
C ALA A 41 13.81 -18.78 -1.00
N LEU A 42 15.05 -19.05 -1.46
CA LEU A 42 15.40 -20.32 -2.11
C LEU A 42 15.24 -21.52 -1.16
N ARG A 43 15.74 -21.41 0.07
CA ARG A 43 15.59 -22.46 1.10
C ARG A 43 14.11 -22.72 1.39
N ARG A 44 13.28 -21.68 1.43
CA ARG A 44 11.83 -21.83 1.60
C ARG A 44 11.21 -22.59 0.42
N ILE A 45 11.51 -22.22 -0.82
CA ILE A 45 11.02 -22.93 -2.00
C ILE A 45 11.43 -24.40 -1.98
N SER A 46 12.71 -24.68 -1.73
CA SER A 46 13.22 -26.05 -1.66
C SER A 46 12.47 -26.89 -0.62
N ARG A 47 12.27 -26.33 0.59
CA ARG A 47 11.54 -27.00 1.68
C ARG A 47 10.08 -27.29 1.34
N GLU A 48 9.38 -26.31 0.79
CA GLU A 48 7.91 -26.37 0.63
C GLU A 48 7.48 -27.01 -0.70
N CYS A 49 8.35 -27.04 -1.71
CA CYS A 49 8.02 -27.51 -3.05
C CYS A 49 8.74 -28.81 -3.44
N GLY A 50 9.80 -29.19 -2.73
CA GLY A 50 10.56 -30.43 -2.95
C GLY A 50 11.85 -30.25 -3.78
N ALA A 51 12.72 -31.25 -3.72
CA ALA A 51 14.08 -31.20 -4.26
C ALA A 51 14.18 -31.23 -5.81
N GLU A 52 13.13 -31.69 -6.50
CA GLU A 52 13.11 -31.84 -7.96
C GLU A 52 12.85 -30.52 -8.70
N ILE A 53 12.50 -29.45 -7.98
CA ILE A 53 12.17 -28.16 -8.57
C ILE A 53 13.40 -27.28 -8.68
N ASP A 54 13.60 -26.67 -9.85
CA ASP A 54 14.52 -25.55 -10.01
C ASP A 54 14.03 -24.36 -9.19
N CYS A 55 14.58 -24.24 -7.98
CA CYS A 55 14.20 -23.22 -7.01
C CYS A 55 14.51 -21.80 -7.52
N ALA A 56 15.59 -21.63 -8.28
CA ALA A 56 16.00 -20.32 -8.79
C ALA A 56 15.06 -19.85 -9.91
N LEU A 57 14.70 -20.77 -10.82
CA LEU A 57 13.72 -20.48 -11.86
C LEU A 57 12.36 -20.15 -11.25
N LEU A 58 11.89 -20.94 -10.27
CA LEU A 58 10.61 -20.67 -9.62
C LEU A 58 10.62 -19.34 -8.87
N LEU A 59 11.71 -19.03 -8.15
CA LEU A 59 11.87 -17.75 -7.46
C LEU A 59 11.77 -16.57 -8.43
N ASN A 60 12.48 -16.62 -9.55
CA ASN A 60 12.45 -15.56 -10.55
C ASN A 60 11.04 -15.35 -11.13
N LYS A 61 10.28 -16.44 -11.39
CA LYS A 61 8.88 -16.35 -11.82
C LYS A 61 7.97 -15.74 -10.76
N MET A 62 8.16 -16.08 -9.48
CA MET A 62 7.39 -15.50 -8.39
C MET A 62 7.69 -14.00 -8.23
N VAL A 63 8.95 -13.58 -8.40
CA VAL A 63 9.35 -12.17 -8.41
C VAL A 63 8.68 -11.43 -9.56
N ASP A 64 8.70 -12.00 -10.77
CA ASP A 64 8.06 -11.42 -11.95
C ASP A 64 6.54 -11.24 -11.74
N ILE A 65 5.86 -12.24 -11.17
CA ILE A 65 4.43 -12.12 -10.80
C ILE A 65 4.21 -10.94 -9.85
N LEU A 66 5.02 -10.81 -8.78
CA LEU A 66 4.86 -9.73 -7.81
C LEU A 66 5.17 -8.35 -8.41
N GLN A 67 6.16 -8.25 -9.31
CA GLN A 67 6.49 -6.99 -9.98
C GLN A 67 5.40 -6.56 -10.97
N ASN A 68 4.72 -7.51 -11.62
CA ASN A 68 3.62 -7.25 -12.56
C ASN A 68 2.22 -7.23 -11.92
N ALA A 69 2.11 -7.55 -10.62
CA ALA A 69 0.84 -7.53 -9.90
C ALA A 69 0.19 -6.13 -9.88
N ARG A 70 -1.14 -6.07 -9.82
CA ARG A 70 -1.86 -4.80 -9.70
C ARG A 70 -1.55 -4.15 -8.35
N LEU A 71 -1.36 -2.84 -8.34
CA LEU A 71 -1.33 -2.08 -7.09
C LEU A 71 -2.70 -1.43 -6.90
N THR A 72 -3.41 -1.78 -5.82
CA THR A 72 -4.80 -1.38 -5.63
C THR A 72 -5.02 -0.57 -4.35
N ILE A 73 -5.78 0.52 -4.43
CA ILE A 73 -6.31 1.23 -3.25
C ILE A 73 -7.81 0.93 -3.16
N ASN A 74 -8.19 0.11 -2.18
CA ASN A 74 -9.59 -0.23 -1.91
C ASN A 74 -10.32 0.92 -1.19
N PHE A 75 -11.58 1.12 -1.54
CA PHE A 75 -12.46 2.09 -0.90
C PHE A 75 -13.92 1.64 -1.00
N ASN A 76 -14.74 2.10 -0.06
CA ASN A 76 -16.19 1.94 -0.16
C ASN A 76 -16.78 3.12 -0.95
N ALA A 77 -17.41 2.83 -2.09
CA ALA A 77 -17.95 3.87 -2.98
C ALA A 77 -19.07 4.71 -2.36
N ALA A 78 -19.82 4.19 -1.38
CA ALA A 78 -20.82 4.97 -0.64
C ALA A 78 -20.19 6.00 0.33
N LYS A 79 -18.89 5.87 0.63
CA LYS A 79 -18.18 6.74 1.59
C LYS A 79 -17.23 7.75 0.92
N ILE A 80 -17.06 7.68 -0.39
CA ILE A 80 -16.11 8.52 -1.11
C ILE A 80 -16.83 9.70 -1.78
N ASP A 81 -16.39 10.91 -1.47
CA ASP A 81 -16.85 12.10 -2.19
C ASP A 81 -16.00 12.29 -3.45
N PHE A 82 -16.47 11.74 -4.57
CA PHE A 82 -15.80 11.84 -5.86
C PHE A 82 -15.67 13.28 -6.35
N VAL A 83 -16.60 14.17 -6.02
CA VAL A 83 -16.53 15.57 -6.45
C VAL A 83 -15.36 16.27 -5.76
N SER A 84 -15.25 16.11 -4.44
CA SER A 84 -14.12 16.67 -3.68
C SER A 84 -12.80 16.02 -4.10
N LEU A 85 -12.79 14.71 -4.34
CA LEU A 85 -11.62 13.98 -4.82
C LEU A 85 -11.12 14.55 -6.17
N LEU A 86 -12.02 14.73 -7.15
CA LEU A 86 -11.68 15.30 -8.46
C LEU A 86 -11.20 16.76 -8.37
N LYS A 87 -11.77 17.56 -7.46
CA LYS A 87 -11.32 18.94 -7.20
C LYS A 87 -9.92 18.98 -6.61
N ASN A 88 -9.63 18.12 -5.64
CA ASN A 88 -8.34 18.04 -4.96
C ASN A 88 -7.25 17.41 -5.82
N LYS A 89 -7.62 16.59 -6.80
CA LYS A 89 -6.73 15.89 -7.74
C LYS A 89 -5.77 14.87 -7.11
N GLU A 90 -5.73 14.77 -5.79
CA GLU A 90 -4.86 13.88 -5.02
C GLU A 90 -5.70 13.00 -4.09
N TYR A 91 -5.30 11.73 -3.97
CA TYR A 91 -5.81 10.84 -2.92
C TYR A 91 -5.03 11.09 -1.63
N LEU A 92 -5.74 11.33 -0.53
CA LEU A 92 -5.15 11.77 0.73
C LEU A 92 -4.98 10.60 1.72
N ASN A 93 -3.89 10.63 2.49
CA ASN A 93 -3.69 9.68 3.59
C ASN A 93 -4.49 10.07 4.85
N SER A 94 -4.52 9.16 5.83
CA SER A 94 -5.27 9.33 7.07
C SER A 94 -4.88 10.56 7.90
N TYR A 95 -3.62 11.02 7.80
CA TYR A 95 -3.16 12.22 8.51
C TYR A 95 -3.69 13.50 7.88
N ALA A 96 -3.79 13.53 6.55
CA ALA A 96 -4.37 14.67 5.83
C ALA A 96 -5.89 14.75 6.00
N LEU A 97 -6.56 13.60 6.20
CA LEU A 97 -7.99 13.52 6.45
C LEU A 97 -8.36 13.72 7.94
N GLY A 98 -7.41 13.63 8.86
CA GLY A 98 -7.62 13.67 10.31
C GLY A 98 -8.12 12.34 10.88
N CYS A 99 -9.11 11.71 10.25
CA CYS A 99 -9.50 10.32 10.41
C CYS A 99 -10.28 9.86 9.16
N ARG A 100 -10.38 8.54 8.89
CA ARG A 100 -11.25 8.06 7.81
C ARG A 100 -12.72 8.07 8.26
N PRO A 101 -13.70 8.19 7.34
CA PRO A 101 -15.12 8.08 7.68
C PRO A 101 -15.45 6.74 8.38
N GLY A 102 -15.76 6.82 9.67
CA GLY A 102 -16.08 5.66 10.54
C GLY A 102 -14.94 5.16 11.43
N ASP A 103 -13.73 5.74 11.32
CA ASP A 103 -12.62 5.45 12.24
C ASP A 103 -12.78 6.24 13.54
N LEU A 104 -12.22 5.71 14.64
CA LEU A 104 -12.16 6.41 15.93
C LEU A 104 -11.34 7.71 15.80
N PRO A 105 -11.69 8.80 16.52
CA PRO A 105 -10.92 10.05 16.49
C PRO A 105 -9.43 9.90 16.81
N ALA A 106 -9.08 8.92 17.66
CA ALA A 106 -7.70 8.61 18.06
C ALA A 106 -6.93 7.72 17.06
N TYR A 107 -7.49 7.42 15.88
CA TYR A 107 -6.92 6.47 14.93
C TYR A 107 -5.45 6.80 14.56
N ASN A 108 -5.16 8.08 14.35
CA ASN A 108 -3.81 8.51 13.98
C ASN A 108 -2.78 8.39 15.14
N VAL A 109 -3.23 8.31 16.40
CA VAL A 109 -2.34 8.14 17.56
C VAL A 109 -1.70 6.76 17.57
N GLY A 110 -2.51 5.71 17.45
CA GLY A 110 -2.01 4.33 17.36
C GLY A 110 -1.20 4.13 16.08
N ARG A 111 -1.66 4.76 14.99
CA ARG A 111 -1.02 4.72 13.68
C ARG A 111 0.42 5.23 13.72
N ASP A 112 0.65 6.39 14.33
CA ASP A 112 1.97 6.99 14.41
C ASP A 112 2.98 6.14 15.17
N SER A 113 2.55 5.46 16.25
CA SER A 113 3.42 4.54 17.00
C SER A 113 3.86 3.34 16.15
N VAL A 114 2.94 2.74 15.40
CA VAL A 114 3.24 1.62 14.50
C VAL A 114 4.11 2.07 13.34
N GLU A 115 3.76 3.17 12.67
CA GLU A 115 4.55 3.68 11.53
C GLU A 115 5.95 4.12 11.96
N THR A 116 6.09 4.74 13.13
CA THR A 116 7.40 5.13 13.69
C THR A 116 8.32 3.93 13.82
N LYS A 117 7.81 2.82 14.34
CA LYS A 117 8.57 1.58 14.49
C LYS A 117 8.75 0.87 13.14
N ALA A 118 7.70 0.74 12.33
CA ALA A 118 7.69 -0.03 11.09
C ALA A 118 8.69 0.53 10.09
N PHE A 119 8.71 1.86 9.96
CA PHE A 119 9.57 2.61 9.07
C PHE A 119 10.87 3.08 9.73
N GLU A 120 11.10 2.67 10.98
CA GLU A 120 12.31 2.97 11.74
C GLU A 120 12.64 4.48 11.75
N LEU A 121 11.63 5.33 11.94
CA LEU A 121 11.76 6.78 11.78
C LEU A 121 12.80 7.40 12.74
N GLU A 122 13.06 6.75 13.87
CA GLU A 122 14.12 7.10 14.82
C GLU A 122 15.51 7.06 14.19
N LYS A 123 15.76 6.16 13.23
CA LYS A 123 17.03 6.07 12.49
C LYS A 123 17.20 7.21 11.47
N LEU A 124 16.15 8.00 11.26
CA LEU A 124 16.12 9.14 10.35
C LEU A 124 16.12 10.47 11.10
N ALA A 125 16.38 10.47 12.41
CA ALA A 125 16.37 11.68 13.23
C ALA A 125 17.39 12.75 12.78
N ASP A 126 18.52 12.33 12.22
CA ASP A 126 19.56 13.25 11.71
C ASP A 126 19.24 13.84 10.34
N SER A 127 18.13 13.43 9.71
CA SER A 127 17.71 14.01 8.45
C SER A 127 17.34 15.49 8.60
N PRO A 128 17.72 16.36 7.65
CA PRO A 128 17.23 17.74 7.61
C PRO A 128 15.69 17.82 7.45
N TYR A 129 15.04 16.73 7.04
CA TYR A 129 13.58 16.65 6.86
C TYR A 129 12.87 15.97 8.05
N ALA A 130 13.58 15.48 9.06
CA ALA A 130 12.99 14.81 10.23
C ALA A 130 11.87 15.61 10.92
N PRO A 131 11.97 16.95 11.10
CA PRO A 131 10.89 17.73 11.73
C PRO A 131 9.56 17.71 10.99
N TYR A 132 9.56 17.37 9.69
CA TYR A 132 8.35 17.26 8.86
C TYR A 132 7.73 15.87 8.92
N GLY A 133 8.48 14.88 9.38
CA GLY A 133 8.06 13.49 9.58
C GLY A 133 7.81 13.11 11.04
N GLN A 134 8.06 13.99 12.00
CA GLN A 134 7.83 13.71 13.41
C GLN A 134 6.57 14.44 13.89
N THR A 135 5.62 13.69 14.42
CA THR A 135 4.36 14.23 14.99
C THR A 135 4.59 14.97 16.31
N GLY A 136 5.66 14.64 17.04
CA GLY A 136 5.86 15.09 18.41
C GLY A 136 4.84 14.51 19.40
N GLY A 137 4.22 13.39 19.03
CA GLY A 137 3.05 12.87 19.72
C GLY A 137 1.78 13.66 19.37
N PHE A 138 0.70 13.35 20.09
CA PHE A 138 -0.62 13.93 19.84
C PHE A 138 -1.15 14.67 21.06
N SER A 139 -1.93 15.71 20.80
CA SER A 139 -2.70 16.43 21.81
C SER A 139 -3.93 15.63 22.24
N VAL A 140 -4.63 16.11 23.29
CA VAL A 140 -5.94 15.57 23.71
C VAL A 140 -7.00 15.66 22.59
N ALA A 141 -6.83 16.62 21.66
CA ALA A 141 -7.70 16.78 20.49
C ALA A 141 -7.26 15.91 19.29
N TYR A 142 -6.36 14.95 19.48
CA TYR A 142 -5.84 14.05 18.45
C TYR A 142 -5.18 14.76 17.27
N THR A 143 -4.59 15.94 17.52
CA THR A 143 -3.77 16.66 16.55
C THR A 143 -2.28 16.46 16.83
N PRO A 144 -1.42 16.37 15.80
CA PRO A 144 0.03 16.33 16.00
C PRO A 144 0.53 17.55 16.78
N ASN A 145 1.39 17.34 17.77
CA ASN A 145 1.96 18.43 18.58
C ASN A 145 3.01 19.25 17.80
N SER A 146 3.68 18.62 16.85
CA SER A 146 4.64 19.24 15.96
C SER A 146 3.95 20.12 14.92
N ARG A 147 4.19 21.43 14.98
CA ARG A 147 3.65 22.41 14.01
C ARG A 147 4.30 22.31 12.62
N THR A 148 5.45 21.64 12.54
CA THR A 148 6.20 21.42 11.29
C THR A 148 5.84 20.11 10.61
N PHE A 149 5.18 19.19 11.32
CA PHE A 149 4.70 17.93 10.75
C PHE A 149 3.88 18.17 9.48
N SER A 150 4.15 17.36 8.47
CA SER A 150 3.43 17.38 7.20
C SER A 150 2.83 15.99 6.95
N PRO A 151 1.51 15.89 6.74
CA PRO A 151 0.87 14.61 6.39
C PRO A 151 1.51 13.91 5.19
N THR A 152 2.06 14.67 4.23
CA THR A 152 2.74 14.13 3.03
C THR A 152 4.02 13.33 3.35
N SER A 153 4.49 13.36 4.59
CA SER A 153 5.60 12.51 5.08
C SER A 153 5.19 11.08 5.38
N ARG A 154 3.89 10.78 5.38
CA ARG A 154 3.30 9.48 5.73
C ARG A 154 2.74 8.78 4.49
N PRO A 155 2.81 7.44 4.45
CA PRO A 155 2.42 6.71 3.25
C PRO A 155 0.90 6.72 3.02
N ILE A 156 0.53 6.54 1.76
CA ILE A 156 -0.82 6.11 1.38
C ILE A 156 -0.82 4.58 1.34
N TYR A 157 -1.87 3.97 1.91
CA TYR A 157 -1.97 2.53 2.03
C TYR A 157 -2.68 1.93 0.81
N ALA A 158 -2.13 0.84 0.31
CA ALA A 158 -2.58 0.10 -0.86
C ALA A 158 -2.33 -1.40 -0.64
N ALA A 159 -2.68 -2.23 -1.61
CA ALA A 159 -2.41 -3.66 -1.62
C ALA A 159 -1.78 -4.09 -2.94
N LEU A 160 -0.83 -5.00 -2.88
CA LEU A 160 -0.26 -5.67 -4.06
C LEU A 160 -1.13 -6.89 -4.39
N ASP A 161 -2.03 -6.70 -5.34
CA ASP A 161 -3.02 -7.66 -5.78
C ASP A 161 -2.48 -8.58 -6.89
N PHE A 162 -1.72 -9.59 -6.49
CA PHE A 162 -1.13 -10.56 -7.42
C PHE A 162 -2.11 -11.65 -7.87
N LEU A 163 -3.22 -11.87 -7.15
CA LEU A 163 -4.24 -12.85 -7.54
C LEU A 163 -5.34 -12.27 -8.42
N ASN A 164 -5.26 -10.99 -8.75
CA ASN A 164 -6.28 -10.29 -9.54
C ASN A 164 -7.67 -10.45 -8.92
N GLY A 165 -7.77 -10.22 -7.60
CA GLY A 165 -9.00 -10.36 -6.85
C GLY A 165 -10.13 -9.54 -7.48
N GLU A 166 -11.33 -10.11 -7.53
CA GLU A 166 -12.51 -9.45 -8.11
C GLU A 166 -12.76 -8.06 -7.48
N ASN A 167 -12.46 -7.95 -6.18
CA ASN A 167 -12.64 -6.75 -5.38
C ASN A 167 -11.31 -6.10 -4.99
N GLY A 168 -10.26 -6.27 -5.79
CA GLY A 168 -8.92 -5.78 -5.48
C GLY A 168 -8.22 -6.51 -4.33
N GLY A 169 -7.05 -6.00 -3.93
CA GLY A 169 -6.17 -6.69 -2.99
C GLY A 169 -6.59 -6.60 -1.53
N ALA A 170 -7.39 -5.61 -1.11
CA ALA A 170 -7.79 -5.42 0.29
C ALA A 170 -9.27 -5.06 0.42
N SER A 171 -10.13 -5.95 -0.09
CA SER A 171 -11.59 -5.78 -0.16
C SER A 171 -12.28 -5.57 1.20
N ALA A 172 -11.61 -5.88 2.32
CA ALA A 172 -12.07 -5.51 3.66
C ALA A 172 -12.29 -3.99 3.84
N TYR A 173 -11.59 -3.13 3.08
CA TYR A 173 -11.75 -1.67 3.12
C TYR A 173 -12.79 -1.13 2.11
N GLY A 174 -13.43 -2.03 1.37
CA GLY A 174 -14.38 -1.73 0.32
C GLY A 174 -14.09 -2.58 -0.91
N LYS A 175 -15.15 -3.00 -1.58
CA LYS A 175 -15.14 -3.75 -2.83
C LYS A 175 -14.69 -2.90 -4.00
N SER A 176 -15.00 -1.60 -4.02
CA SER A 176 -14.49 -0.70 -5.06
C SER A 176 -13.00 -0.42 -4.87
N PHE A 177 -12.26 -0.18 -5.96
CA PHE A 177 -10.82 0.08 -5.87
C PHE A 177 -10.26 0.89 -7.04
N PHE A 178 -9.18 1.61 -6.76
CA PHE A 178 -8.32 2.19 -7.79
C PHE A 178 -7.22 1.20 -8.14
N GLU A 179 -7.05 0.85 -9.42
CA GLU A 179 -5.81 0.24 -9.92
C GLU A 179 -4.84 1.36 -10.27
N LEU A 180 -3.62 1.29 -9.77
CA LEU A 180 -2.58 2.29 -10.02
C LEU A 180 -1.68 1.88 -11.20
N ASN A 181 -1.07 2.87 -11.85
CA ASN A 181 -0.05 2.67 -12.87
C ASN A 181 1.17 1.95 -12.28
N ASP A 182 1.83 1.12 -13.09
CA ASP A 182 2.89 0.22 -12.63
C ASP A 182 4.08 0.95 -11.99
N ASN A 183 4.40 2.14 -12.49
CA ASN A 183 5.47 2.98 -11.98
C ASN A 183 5.24 3.46 -10.53
N VAL A 184 4.02 3.42 -10.01
CA VAL A 184 3.75 3.79 -8.61
C VAL A 184 4.36 2.78 -7.65
N LYS A 185 4.45 1.49 -8.03
CA LYS A 185 5.04 0.43 -7.21
C LYS A 185 6.50 0.71 -6.83
N THR A 186 7.26 1.43 -7.66
CA THR A 186 8.66 1.78 -7.36
C THR A 186 8.80 2.75 -6.19
N ASN A 187 7.72 3.44 -5.82
CA ASN A 187 7.65 4.32 -4.67
C ASN A 187 7.10 3.64 -3.41
N CYS A 188 6.97 2.31 -3.42
CA CYS A 188 6.36 1.58 -2.32
C CYS A 188 7.38 0.84 -1.45
N THR A 189 7.11 0.81 -0.15
CA THR A 189 7.54 -0.32 0.69
C THR A 189 6.41 -1.33 0.77
N LEU A 190 6.76 -2.61 0.82
CA LEU A 190 5.80 -3.72 0.78
C LEU A 190 5.96 -4.55 2.05
N SER A 191 4.84 -4.97 2.63
CA SER A 191 4.81 -5.85 3.79
C SER A 191 4.05 -7.13 3.44
N PRO A 192 4.53 -8.31 3.87
CA PRO A 192 3.83 -9.57 3.63
C PRO A 192 2.45 -9.69 4.32
N PHE A 193 2.13 -8.76 5.22
CA PHE A 193 0.89 -8.67 5.98
C PHE A 193 0.63 -7.22 6.40
N ASP A 194 -0.54 -6.95 6.96
CA ASP A 194 -0.88 -5.63 7.52
C ASP A 194 0.05 -5.31 8.71
N ILE A 195 0.79 -4.21 8.63
CA ILE A 195 1.74 -3.80 9.70
C ILE A 195 1.03 -3.43 11.02
N TYR A 196 -0.29 -3.22 11.01
CA TYR A 196 -1.13 -3.05 12.20
C TYR A 196 -1.66 -4.38 12.75
N GLY A 197 -1.49 -5.49 12.03
CA GLY A 197 -1.94 -6.81 12.44
C GLY A 197 -1.15 -7.30 13.66
N HIS A 198 -1.79 -7.31 14.84
CA HIS A 198 -1.10 -7.63 16.09
C HIS A 198 -0.50 -9.05 16.10
N ARG A 199 -1.13 -9.97 15.36
CA ARG A 199 -0.78 -11.41 15.33
C ARG A 199 0.56 -11.69 14.67
N PHE A 200 0.98 -10.86 13.74
CA PHE A 200 2.21 -11.08 12.98
C PHE A 200 3.42 -10.45 13.67
N GLY A 201 3.17 -9.60 14.68
CA GLY A 201 4.17 -8.76 15.29
C GLY A 201 4.73 -7.74 14.30
N LEU A 202 5.21 -6.63 14.81
CA LEU A 202 5.93 -5.69 13.97
C LEU A 202 7.37 -6.17 13.80
N ASP A 203 7.68 -6.73 12.64
CA ASP A 203 9.03 -7.12 12.25
C ASP A 203 9.44 -6.31 11.02
N THR A 204 10.21 -5.26 11.27
CA THR A 204 10.65 -4.35 10.21
C THR A 204 11.44 -5.13 9.16
N SER A 205 12.18 -6.19 9.51
CA SER A 205 13.06 -6.93 8.60
C SER A 205 12.33 -7.58 7.42
N LYS A 206 11.01 -7.76 7.54
CA LYS A 206 10.14 -8.33 6.50
C LYS A 206 9.67 -7.32 5.46
N LEU A 207 9.88 -6.02 5.68
CA LEU A 207 9.58 -5.01 4.67
C LEU A 207 10.48 -5.19 3.44
N SER A 208 9.87 -4.99 2.29
CA SER A 208 10.48 -5.11 0.96
C SER A 208 10.29 -3.81 0.16
N THR A 209 10.94 -3.74 -0.99
CA THR A 209 10.75 -2.70 -2.00
C THR A 209 10.63 -3.36 -3.37
N PHE A 210 10.26 -2.60 -4.40
CA PHE A 210 10.08 -3.11 -5.77
C PHE A 210 11.24 -3.97 -6.30
N TRP A 211 12.48 -3.63 -5.92
CA TRP A 211 13.70 -4.30 -6.37
C TRP A 211 14.12 -5.50 -5.50
N HIS A 212 13.39 -5.79 -4.42
CA HIS A 212 13.75 -6.82 -3.44
C HIS A 212 12.55 -7.70 -3.05
N MET A 213 11.71 -8.06 -4.04
CA MET A 213 10.49 -8.85 -3.85
C MET A 213 10.76 -10.23 -3.23
N GLU A 214 11.98 -10.75 -3.32
CA GLU A 214 12.39 -11.98 -2.66
C GLU A 214 12.14 -11.94 -1.15
N ASN A 215 12.19 -10.76 -0.51
CA ASN A 215 11.91 -10.66 0.92
C ASN A 215 10.43 -10.94 1.24
N LEU A 216 9.51 -10.54 0.35
CA LEU A 216 8.10 -10.93 0.46
C LEU A 216 7.96 -12.44 0.33
N ILE A 217 8.67 -13.07 -0.60
CA ILE A 217 8.61 -14.53 -0.81
C ILE A 217 9.21 -15.27 0.40
N ALA A 218 10.30 -14.77 0.97
CA ALA A 218 10.91 -15.32 2.17
C ALA A 218 9.98 -15.22 3.39
N SER A 219 9.14 -14.18 3.46
CA SER A 219 8.42 -13.79 4.67
C SER A 219 6.89 -13.87 4.59
N CYS A 220 6.31 -14.10 3.41
CA CYS A 220 4.85 -14.14 3.23
C CYS A 220 4.22 -15.25 4.07
N GLN A 221 2.99 -15.04 4.53
CA GLN A 221 2.38 -15.96 5.47
C GLN A 221 2.14 -17.36 4.90
N ASN A 222 2.17 -18.36 5.80
CA ASN A 222 1.68 -19.70 5.55
C ASN A 222 0.29 -19.83 6.17
N ASP A 223 -0.71 -20.08 5.32
CA ASP A 223 -2.09 -20.46 5.69
C ASP A 223 -2.66 -19.78 6.95
N PHE A 224 -3.15 -18.55 6.78
CA PHE A 224 -3.84 -17.83 7.82
C PHE A 224 -5.31 -17.67 7.42
N PHE A 225 -6.22 -18.13 8.29
CA PHE A 225 -7.65 -18.22 7.98
C PHE A 225 -7.92 -18.90 6.60
N GLY A 226 -7.20 -19.97 6.25
CA GLY A 226 -7.40 -20.70 4.99
C GLY A 226 -6.73 -20.09 3.76
N TYR A 227 -6.18 -18.87 3.84
CA TYR A 227 -5.42 -18.26 2.76
C TYR A 227 -3.91 -18.46 2.95
N ASN A 228 -3.27 -19.10 1.97
CA ASN A 228 -1.83 -19.30 1.94
C ASN A 228 -1.18 -18.54 0.78
N CYS A 229 -0.62 -17.36 1.08
CA CYS A 229 0.02 -16.49 0.10
C CYS A 229 1.15 -17.18 -0.66
N PHE A 230 2.02 -17.92 0.06
CA PHE A 230 3.15 -18.60 -0.55
C PHE A 230 2.71 -19.68 -1.54
N LYS A 231 1.78 -20.56 -1.14
CA LYS A 231 1.23 -21.61 -2.01
C LYS A 231 0.54 -21.01 -3.22
N SER A 232 -0.21 -19.93 -3.06
CA SER A 232 -0.83 -19.21 -4.17
C SER A 232 0.20 -18.68 -5.18
N LEU A 233 1.29 -18.07 -4.72
CA LEU A 233 2.39 -17.63 -5.59
C LEU A 233 3.07 -18.81 -6.32
N VAL A 234 3.31 -19.92 -5.63
CA VAL A 234 3.89 -21.13 -6.22
C VAL A 234 2.99 -21.66 -7.34
N LYS A 235 1.68 -21.75 -7.09
CA LYS A 235 0.71 -22.21 -8.10
C LYS A 235 0.71 -21.30 -9.34
N MET A 236 0.71 -19.98 -9.15
CA MET A 236 0.82 -19.03 -10.27
C MET A 236 2.13 -19.19 -11.04
N ALA A 237 3.26 -19.29 -10.33
CA ALA A 237 4.58 -19.41 -10.95
C ALA A 237 4.76 -20.74 -11.71
N LYS A 238 4.02 -21.78 -11.34
CA LYS A 238 3.92 -23.05 -12.07
C LYS A 238 2.91 -23.01 -13.23
N GLY A 239 2.13 -21.94 -13.37
CA GLY A 239 1.06 -21.84 -14.36
C GLY A 239 -0.14 -22.73 -14.05
N GLU A 240 -0.30 -23.14 -12.80
CA GLU A 240 -1.43 -23.96 -12.37
C GLU A 240 -2.72 -23.13 -12.35
N LYS A 241 -3.83 -23.71 -12.82
CA LYS A 241 -5.14 -23.11 -12.62
C LYS A 241 -5.57 -23.32 -11.17
N PHE A 242 -5.88 -22.24 -10.47
CA PHE A 242 -6.50 -22.31 -9.15
C PHE A 242 -7.43 -21.13 -8.93
N LEU A 243 -8.38 -21.32 -8.02
CA LEU A 243 -9.24 -20.25 -7.52
C LEU A 243 -8.58 -19.64 -6.29
N ALA A 244 -8.52 -18.31 -6.24
CA ALA A 244 -8.10 -17.61 -5.03
C ALA A 244 -9.02 -18.04 -3.87
N HIS A 245 -8.43 -18.23 -2.69
CA HIS A 245 -9.21 -18.53 -1.49
C HIS A 245 -10.21 -17.38 -1.23
N SER A 246 -11.42 -17.67 -0.77
CA SER A 246 -12.46 -16.66 -0.50
C SER A 246 -12.01 -15.60 0.51
N ASN A 247 -11.02 -15.94 1.34
CA ASN A 247 -10.44 -15.00 2.29
C ASN A 247 -9.39 -14.06 1.70
N TYR A 248 -9.02 -14.18 0.42
CA TYR A 248 -8.07 -13.24 -0.19
C TYR A 248 -8.62 -11.80 -0.17
N GLY A 249 -7.83 -10.88 0.37
CA GLY A 249 -8.21 -9.48 0.59
C GLY A 249 -9.23 -9.26 1.71
N THR A 250 -9.80 -10.32 2.31
CA THR A 250 -10.77 -10.23 3.41
C THR A 250 -10.12 -10.72 4.72
N GLY A 251 -10.31 -10.00 5.83
CA GLY A 251 -9.79 -10.43 7.15
C GLY A 251 -8.70 -9.56 7.77
N TYR A 252 -8.54 -8.32 7.29
CA TYR A 252 -7.77 -7.20 7.88
C TYR A 252 -6.28 -7.45 8.15
N GLU A 253 -5.84 -8.51 8.82
CA GLU A 253 -4.47 -8.62 9.34
C GLU A 253 -3.49 -9.40 8.44
N GLY A 254 -3.93 -10.33 7.58
CA GLY A 254 -3.00 -11.27 6.91
C GLY A 254 -3.30 -11.66 5.48
N ASN A 255 -4.48 -11.35 4.93
CA ASN A 255 -4.91 -11.97 3.67
C ASN A 255 -4.59 -11.18 2.40
N TYR A 256 -3.58 -10.32 2.46
CA TYR A 256 -3.08 -9.54 1.34
C TYR A 256 -1.64 -9.11 1.60
N ILE A 257 -0.96 -8.68 0.53
CA ILE A 257 0.35 -8.03 0.64
C ILE A 257 0.08 -6.53 0.74
N GLU A 258 0.45 -5.92 1.86
CA GLU A 258 0.25 -4.50 2.10
C GLU A 258 1.32 -3.68 1.38
N ALA A 259 0.90 -2.56 0.78
CA ALA A 259 1.76 -1.63 0.09
C ALA A 259 1.64 -0.23 0.70
N HIS A 260 2.78 0.44 0.84
CA HIS A 260 2.90 1.76 1.46
C HIS A 260 3.52 2.70 0.45
N ILE A 261 2.71 3.57 -0.15
CA ILE A 261 3.14 4.50 -1.19
C ILE A 261 3.78 5.72 -0.52
N HIS A 262 5.09 5.87 -0.68
CA HIS A 262 5.85 7.01 -0.15
C HIS A 262 5.86 8.15 -1.16
N GLY A 263 4.78 8.91 -1.19
CA GLY A 263 4.56 10.05 -2.09
C GLY A 263 3.07 10.30 -2.32
N ASP A 264 2.78 11.28 -3.19
CA ASP A 264 1.39 11.59 -3.54
C ASP A 264 0.85 10.63 -4.60
N VAL A 265 -0.44 10.33 -4.49
CA VAL A 265 -1.21 9.65 -5.54
C VAL A 265 -2.08 10.70 -6.23
N CYS A 266 -1.65 11.15 -7.41
CA CYS A 266 -2.35 12.10 -8.25
C CYS A 266 -3.31 11.35 -9.18
N LEU A 267 -4.59 11.69 -9.14
CA LEU A 267 -5.65 10.96 -9.84
C LEU A 267 -5.40 10.85 -11.34
N PHE A 268 -4.98 11.95 -11.95
CA PHE A 268 -4.77 12.07 -13.40
C PHE A 268 -3.47 11.43 -13.88
N ARG A 269 -2.51 11.21 -12.98
CA ARG A 269 -1.18 10.67 -13.30
C ARG A 269 -1.05 9.20 -12.93
N ASP A 270 -1.57 8.81 -11.77
CA ASP A 270 -1.20 7.57 -11.08
C ASP A 270 -2.30 6.51 -11.13
N ILE A 271 -3.55 6.89 -11.37
CA ILE A 271 -4.64 5.93 -11.53
C ILE A 271 -4.55 5.34 -12.94
N LYS A 272 -4.69 4.03 -13.06
CA LYS A 272 -4.81 3.30 -14.32
C LYS A 272 -6.28 3.04 -14.62
N HIS A 273 -6.99 2.43 -13.67
CA HIS A 273 -8.43 2.18 -13.73
C HIS A 273 -9.11 2.47 -12.40
N VAL A 274 -10.42 2.72 -12.46
CA VAL A 274 -11.30 2.81 -11.29
C VAL A 274 -12.35 1.72 -11.41
N TYR A 275 -12.40 0.82 -10.44
CA TYR A 275 -13.36 -0.27 -10.37
C TYR A 275 -14.43 0.09 -9.35
N LEU A 276 -15.69 0.19 -9.78
CA LEU A 276 -16.82 0.53 -8.91
C LEU A 276 -17.75 -0.68 -8.79
N SER A 277 -17.82 -1.24 -7.60
CA SER A 277 -18.70 -2.38 -7.31
C SER A 277 -20.14 -1.91 -7.10
N LEU A 278 -21.09 -2.52 -7.79
CA LEU A 278 -22.52 -2.27 -7.60
C LEU A 278 -23.03 -2.74 -6.22
N GLN A 279 -22.31 -3.67 -5.57
CA GLN A 279 -22.74 -4.30 -4.31
C GLN A 279 -22.56 -3.44 -3.05
N GLU A 280 -21.86 -2.30 -3.13
CA GLU A 280 -21.58 -1.44 -1.97
C GLU A 280 -22.21 -0.05 -2.07
N ASN A 281 -22.89 0.22 -3.18
CA ASN A 281 -23.34 1.56 -3.46
C ASN A 281 -24.73 1.81 -2.88
N SER A 282 -24.83 2.91 -2.13
CA SER A 282 -26.10 3.55 -1.78
C SER A 282 -26.68 4.37 -2.94
N TYR A 283 -25.90 4.54 -4.01
CA TYR A 283 -26.27 5.26 -5.23
C TYR A 283 -27.00 4.35 -6.22
N SER A 284 -27.98 4.91 -6.94
CA SER A 284 -28.62 4.21 -8.05
C SER A 284 -27.61 3.91 -9.16
N GLU A 285 -27.88 2.89 -9.96
CA GLU A 285 -27.08 2.55 -11.13
C GLU A 285 -26.83 3.78 -12.03
N SER A 286 -27.86 4.61 -12.26
CA SER A 286 -27.73 5.86 -13.02
C SER A 286 -26.72 6.85 -12.43
N GLN A 287 -26.69 7.01 -11.10
CA GLN A 287 -25.73 7.88 -10.43
C GLN A 287 -24.30 7.35 -10.56
N LEU A 288 -24.12 6.03 -10.56
CA LEU A 288 -22.81 5.41 -10.77
C LEU A 288 -22.32 5.59 -12.20
N TYR A 289 -23.22 5.48 -13.19
CA TYR A 289 -22.91 5.83 -14.58
C TYR A 289 -22.57 7.33 -14.73
N ASP A 290 -23.25 8.21 -14.00
CA ASP A 290 -22.95 9.64 -14.03
C ASP A 290 -21.59 9.95 -13.38
N TYR A 291 -21.25 9.32 -12.25
CA TYR A 291 -19.91 9.41 -11.67
C TYR A 291 -18.87 8.84 -12.62
N ALA A 292 -19.18 7.71 -13.25
CA ALA A 292 -18.29 7.09 -14.21
C ALA A 292 -18.00 8.07 -15.36
N LYS A 293 -19.05 8.67 -15.92
CA LYS A 293 -18.94 9.68 -16.96
C LYS A 293 -18.12 10.89 -16.51
N GLN A 294 -18.38 11.43 -15.31
CA GLN A 294 -17.66 12.60 -14.79
C GLN A 294 -16.17 12.32 -14.58
N ILE A 295 -15.82 11.18 -14.00
CA ILE A 295 -14.43 10.80 -13.76
C ILE A 295 -13.73 10.49 -15.09
N ASN A 296 -14.36 9.78 -16.04
CA ASN A 296 -13.79 9.54 -17.37
C ASN A 296 -13.57 10.86 -18.13
N GLN A 297 -14.54 11.79 -18.06
CA GLN A 297 -14.40 13.15 -18.62
C GLN A 297 -13.27 13.92 -17.98
N ALA A 298 -13.18 13.91 -16.64
CA ALA A 298 -12.12 14.61 -15.92
C ALA A 298 -10.75 14.02 -16.29
N LEU A 299 -10.63 12.69 -16.32
CA LEU A 299 -9.40 11.99 -16.62
C LEU A 299 -9.04 11.97 -18.11
N ASN A 300 -9.97 12.42 -18.98
CA ASN A 300 -9.86 12.38 -20.44
C ASN A 300 -9.50 10.98 -20.97
N ARG A 301 -10.12 9.94 -20.40
CA ARG A 301 -9.92 8.52 -20.76
C ARG A 301 -11.06 7.66 -20.21
N ASP A 302 -11.37 6.58 -20.91
CA ASP A 302 -12.31 5.56 -20.43
C ASP A 302 -11.61 4.61 -19.47
N CYS A 303 -11.50 5.01 -18.20
CA CYS A 303 -10.77 4.28 -17.17
C CYS A 303 -11.65 3.63 -16.11
N ILE A 304 -12.96 3.83 -16.15
CA ILE A 304 -13.88 3.26 -15.15
C ILE A 304 -14.49 1.97 -15.65
N ILE A 305 -14.47 0.99 -14.78
CA ILE A 305 -15.04 -0.33 -14.97
C ILE A 305 -16.09 -0.52 -13.88
N LEU A 306 -17.36 -0.60 -14.29
CA LEU A 306 -18.47 -0.97 -13.41
C LEU A 306 -18.60 -2.50 -13.41
N TYR A 307 -18.79 -3.09 -12.23
CA TYR A 307 -18.92 -4.55 -12.10
C TYR A 307 -19.78 -4.96 -10.88
#